data_AF-A0A559KBH1-F1
#
_entry.id   AF-A0A559KBH1-F1
#
_cell.length_a   1.000
_cell.length_b   1.000
_cell.length_c   1.000
_cell.angle_alpha   90.00
_cell.angle_beta   90.00
_cell.angle_gamma   90.00
#
_symmetry.space_group_name_H-M   'P 1'
#
loop_
_entity.id
_entity.type
_entity.pdbx_description
1 polymer ?
#
loop_
_entity_poly.entity_id
_entity_poly.type
_entity_poly.pdbx_seq_one_letter_code
_entity_poly.pdbx_strand_id
1 'polypeptide(L)'
;MGYARMRNKTRFGIIKKMVLGIAVVSTITYFTSAVFIFSLQDVFRPYLPQWLFIPLVLSLGIFWTTFLGWLAAKWLVKPLLQLTDAANQASSGHLNVEIIPSKSDDELHALGTSFHTMLENIRGMIAGISTNFVGTDTHVEELRLAIGQAASHIERITTTIDDIAQGAEQQSELSEAMFQSVEHITRATQDIHGQADTARQFTIMMIQVIEESTKVIQSLVSGVQKLADAHQETLHVVQQLEGNAKEIEVISGVVGELSNQTHLLALNASIEAARAGEHGKGFAVVAGEVKKLAEQSSHAVHDINQLLGQIQSEVRHAVVQMTDQFELASHESVKGESAAAALQSIIGEADKVSQAVAHIASMVATQTDQVQITLVKARDVADIAVGILSGARGALSSTQEQTAVMEEIAASSHVLREQSTNLKKQIGFFTV
;
A
#
# COMPACT_ATOMS: atom_id res chain seq x y z
N MET A 1 29.90 54.29 -33.24
CA MET A 1 30.00 55.76 -33.21
C MET A 1 31.43 56.18 -33.53
N GLY A 2 31.63 56.95 -34.59
CA GLY A 2 32.69 57.95 -34.74
C GLY A 2 34.17 57.54 -34.73
N TYR A 3 34.68 56.88 -35.77
CA TYR A 3 36.10 57.08 -36.14
C TYR A 3 36.23 58.38 -36.93
N ALA A 4 36.25 59.49 -36.21
CA ALA A 4 36.65 60.77 -36.76
C ALA A 4 38.11 60.64 -37.23
N ARG A 5 38.34 60.76 -38.54
CA ARG A 5 39.67 60.97 -39.12
C ARG A 5 40.27 62.23 -38.48
N MET A 6 41.04 62.08 -37.41
CA MET A 6 41.99 63.12 -36.97
C MET A 6 43.09 63.22 -38.02
N ARG A 7 42.79 63.92 -39.10
CA ARG A 7 43.81 64.42 -40.02
C ARG A 7 44.46 65.60 -39.31
N ASN A 8 45.36 65.30 -38.37
CA ASN A 8 46.18 66.32 -37.71
C ASN A 8 46.99 67.00 -38.81
N LYS A 9 46.52 68.18 -39.24
CA LYS A 9 47.33 69.10 -40.05
C LYS A 9 48.42 69.59 -39.12
N THR A 10 49.57 68.93 -39.14
CA THR A 10 50.78 69.39 -38.47
C THR A 10 51.02 70.85 -38.91
N ARG A 11 51.07 71.78 -37.95
CA ARG A 11 51.19 73.22 -38.25
C ARG A 11 52.48 73.53 -39.01
N PHE A 12 53.53 72.71 -38.80
CA PHE A 12 54.79 72.81 -39.51
C PHE A 12 55.51 71.45 -39.55
N GLY A 13 55.31 70.69 -40.63
CA GLY A 13 55.83 69.30 -40.73
C GLY A 13 57.35 69.19 -40.82
N ILE A 14 57.88 68.00 -40.50
CA ILE A 14 59.31 67.67 -40.49
C ILE A 14 59.97 68.01 -41.82
N ILE A 15 59.32 67.71 -42.95
CA ILE A 15 59.86 68.04 -44.28
C ILE A 15 60.03 69.56 -44.42
N LYS A 16 59.06 70.36 -43.98
CA LYS A 16 59.16 71.82 -43.98
C LYS A 16 60.25 72.32 -43.02
N LYS A 17 60.41 71.68 -41.86
CA LYS A 17 61.51 71.96 -40.91
C LYS A 17 62.87 71.60 -41.46
N MET A 18 62.99 70.49 -42.18
CA MET A 18 64.21 70.07 -42.85
C MET A 18 64.55 71.03 -43.99
N VAL A 19 63.58 71.38 -44.84
CA VAL A 19 63.78 72.34 -45.94
C VAL A 19 64.14 73.72 -45.39
N LEU A 20 63.45 74.22 -44.36
CA LEU A 20 63.78 75.48 -43.70
C LEU A 20 65.15 75.41 -43.03
N GLY A 21 65.47 74.31 -42.36
CA GLY A 21 66.77 74.08 -41.73
C GLY A 21 67.91 74.07 -42.75
N ILE A 22 67.75 73.33 -43.86
CA ILE A 22 68.70 73.30 -44.97
C ILE A 22 68.83 74.70 -45.60
N ALA A 23 67.73 75.44 -45.77
CA ALA A 23 67.75 76.81 -46.28
C ALA A 23 68.48 77.77 -45.33
N VAL A 24 68.26 77.67 -44.02
CA VAL A 24 68.96 78.46 -42.99
C VAL A 24 70.44 78.11 -42.97
N VAL A 25 70.80 76.82 -42.98
CA VAL A 25 72.20 76.36 -43.05
C VAL A 25 72.86 76.88 -44.32
N SER A 26 72.21 76.74 -45.47
CA SER A 26 72.73 77.22 -46.76
C SER A 26 72.89 78.75 -46.76
N THR A 27 71.92 79.48 -46.21
CA THR A 27 71.97 80.95 -46.09
C THR A 27 73.11 81.38 -45.18
N ILE A 28 73.27 80.76 -44.00
CA ILE A 28 74.39 81.06 -43.08
C ILE A 28 75.72 80.72 -43.75
N THR A 29 75.81 79.58 -44.43
CA THR A 29 77.05 79.11 -45.08
C THR A 29 77.45 80.02 -46.24
N TYR A 30 76.52 80.36 -47.13
CA TYR A 30 76.79 81.26 -48.25
C TYR A 30 76.98 82.70 -47.80
N PHE A 31 76.23 83.18 -46.81
CA PHE A 31 76.38 84.53 -46.26
C PHE A 31 77.71 84.70 -45.55
N THR A 32 78.11 83.74 -44.70
CA THR A 32 79.44 83.76 -44.08
C THR A 32 80.52 83.72 -45.15
N SER A 33 80.44 82.80 -46.11
CA SER A 33 81.39 82.74 -47.23
C SER A 33 81.46 84.05 -48.01
N ALA A 34 80.32 84.67 -48.32
CA ALA A 34 80.24 85.95 -49.04
C ALA A 34 80.81 87.11 -48.22
N VAL A 35 80.55 87.19 -46.91
CA VAL A 35 81.10 88.24 -46.04
C VAL A 35 82.63 88.11 -45.93
N PHE A 36 83.14 86.88 -45.82
CA PHE A 36 84.58 86.64 -45.80
C PHE A 36 85.25 86.96 -47.15
N ILE A 37 84.62 86.61 -48.28
CA ILE A 37 85.16 86.85 -49.63
C ILE A 37 85.02 88.32 -50.06
N PHE A 38 83.87 88.96 -49.87
CA PHE A 38 83.62 90.29 -50.45
C PHE A 38 83.91 91.46 -49.49
N SER A 39 83.76 91.29 -48.17
CA SER A 39 83.93 92.40 -47.21
C SER A 39 85.20 92.30 -46.37
N LEU A 40 85.63 91.10 -45.99
CA LEU A 40 86.82 90.91 -45.13
C LEU A 40 88.09 90.59 -45.91
N GLN A 41 88.00 90.31 -47.22
CA GLN A 41 89.16 89.98 -48.05
C GLN A 41 90.20 91.10 -48.04
N ASP A 42 89.79 92.37 -48.07
CA ASP A 42 90.72 93.51 -48.04
C ASP A 42 91.44 93.67 -46.70
N VAL A 43 90.80 93.25 -45.59
CA VAL A 43 91.36 93.32 -44.23
C VAL A 43 92.42 92.23 -44.00
N PHE A 44 92.22 91.04 -44.57
CA PHE A 44 93.14 89.90 -44.41
C PHE A 44 94.24 89.82 -45.48
N ARG A 45 94.14 90.62 -46.55
CA ARG A 45 95.12 90.70 -47.65
C ARG A 45 96.58 90.93 -47.22
N PRO A 46 96.89 91.72 -46.16
CA PRO A 46 98.26 91.89 -45.69
C PRO A 46 98.84 90.66 -44.99
N TYR A 47 97.99 89.80 -44.44
CA TYR A 47 98.40 88.69 -43.55
C TYR A 47 98.33 87.32 -44.24
N LEU A 48 97.55 87.17 -45.30
CA LEU A 48 97.28 85.90 -45.96
C LEU A 48 97.31 86.04 -47.49
N PRO A 49 98.11 85.21 -48.21
CA PRO A 49 98.12 85.22 -49.67
C PRO A 49 96.81 84.65 -50.24
N GLN A 50 96.40 85.16 -51.39
CA GLN A 50 95.09 84.89 -52.00
C GLN A 50 94.84 83.41 -52.31
N TRP A 51 95.90 82.63 -52.59
CA TRP A 51 95.81 81.18 -52.83
C TRP A 51 95.47 80.37 -51.56
N LEU A 52 95.71 80.91 -50.36
CA LEU A 52 95.40 80.24 -49.09
C LEU A 52 94.07 80.69 -48.48
N PHE A 53 93.64 81.92 -48.75
CA PHE A 53 92.43 82.51 -48.17
C PHE A 53 91.13 81.83 -48.65
N ILE A 54 91.00 81.59 -49.96
CA ILE A 54 89.81 80.95 -50.57
C ILE A 54 89.55 79.53 -50.01
N PRO A 55 90.53 78.60 -49.97
CA PRO A 55 90.29 77.27 -49.42
C PRO A 55 89.96 77.28 -47.93
N LEU A 56 90.49 78.24 -47.16
CA LEU A 56 90.18 78.38 -45.74
C LEU A 56 88.72 78.79 -45.50
N VAL A 57 88.18 79.71 -46.30
CA VAL A 57 86.75 80.10 -46.24
C VAL A 57 85.84 78.94 -46.65
N LEU A 58 86.21 78.19 -47.70
CA LEU A 58 85.47 76.98 -48.09
C LEU A 58 85.48 75.90 -47.00
N SER A 59 86.61 75.73 -46.30
CA SER A 59 86.71 74.81 -45.16
C SER A 59 85.80 75.23 -43.99
N LEU A 60 85.65 76.53 -43.75
CA LEU A 60 84.74 77.07 -42.73
C LEU A 60 83.27 76.85 -43.12
N GLY A 61 82.94 76.92 -44.42
CA GLY A 61 81.63 76.55 -44.93
C GLY A 61 81.31 75.05 -44.74
N ILE A 62 82.29 74.18 -44.98
CA ILE A 62 82.17 72.74 -44.69
C ILE A 62 81.98 72.51 -43.18
N PHE A 63 82.68 73.26 -42.34
CA PHE A 63 82.53 73.18 -40.89
C PHE A 63 81.11 73.54 -40.44
N TRP A 64 80.55 74.67 -40.89
CA TRP A 64 79.20 75.10 -40.50
C TRP A 64 78.09 74.16 -40.99
N THR A 65 78.21 73.66 -42.23
CA THR A 65 77.26 72.66 -42.77
C THR A 65 77.32 71.36 -41.98
N THR A 66 78.52 70.88 -41.62
CA THR A 66 78.70 69.66 -40.82
C THR A 66 78.18 69.85 -39.39
N PHE A 67 78.49 70.97 -38.73
CA PHE A 67 78.08 71.25 -37.35
C PHE A 67 76.56 71.42 -37.22
N LEU A 68 75.94 72.24 -38.07
CA LEU A 68 74.49 72.44 -38.04
C LEU A 68 73.73 71.21 -38.54
N GLY A 69 74.28 70.47 -39.50
CA GLY A 69 73.76 69.17 -39.93
C GLY A 69 73.75 68.16 -38.79
N TRP A 70 74.83 68.07 -38.01
CA TRP A 70 74.90 67.23 -36.81
C TRP A 70 73.87 67.64 -35.74
N LEU A 71 73.70 68.95 -35.49
CA LEU A 71 72.72 69.45 -34.52
C LEU A 71 71.27 69.13 -34.94
N ALA A 72 70.94 69.33 -36.22
CA ALA A 72 69.64 68.99 -36.78
C ALA A 72 69.38 67.48 -36.75
N ALA A 73 70.39 66.67 -37.10
CA ALA A 73 70.31 65.21 -37.00
C ALA A 73 70.07 64.76 -35.56
N LYS A 74 70.77 65.33 -34.57
CA LYS A 74 70.57 65.00 -33.15
C LYS A 74 69.16 65.36 -32.67
N TRP A 75 68.57 66.43 -33.19
CA TRP A 75 67.22 66.86 -32.83
C TRP A 75 66.11 65.98 -33.47
N LEU A 76 66.32 65.54 -34.72
CA LEU A 76 65.35 64.70 -35.46
C LEU A 76 65.46 63.20 -35.15
N VAL A 77 66.68 62.68 -35.02
CA VAL A 77 66.94 61.25 -34.88
C VAL A 77 66.71 60.78 -33.45
N LYS A 78 66.98 61.62 -32.43
CA LYS A 78 66.85 61.21 -31.03
C LYS A 78 65.41 60.78 -30.64
N PRO A 79 64.34 61.54 -30.96
CA PRO A 79 62.97 61.08 -30.67
C PRO A 79 62.58 59.82 -31.45
N LEU A 80 63.10 59.65 -32.67
CA LEU A 80 62.84 58.47 -33.50
C LEU A 80 63.53 57.23 -32.94
N LEU A 81 64.75 57.35 -32.44
CA LEU A 81 65.45 56.27 -31.73
C LEU A 81 64.74 55.91 -30.42
N GLN A 82 64.20 56.88 -29.68
CA GLN A 82 63.42 56.61 -28.47
C GLN A 82 62.12 55.86 -28.77
N LEU A 83 61.41 56.22 -29.85
CA LEU A 83 60.24 55.45 -30.30
C LEU A 83 60.62 54.05 -30.79
N THR A 84 61.77 53.91 -31.45
CA THR A 84 62.28 52.61 -31.90
C THR A 84 62.63 51.72 -30.70
N ASP A 85 63.27 52.29 -29.68
CA ASP A 85 63.59 51.58 -28.44
C ASP A 85 62.31 51.20 -27.69
N ALA A 86 61.33 52.09 -27.58
CA ALA A 86 60.03 51.79 -26.98
C ALA A 86 59.26 50.70 -27.74
N ALA A 87 59.35 50.68 -29.08
CA ALA A 87 58.78 49.62 -29.91
C ALA A 87 59.50 48.28 -29.70
N ASN A 88 60.82 48.27 -29.53
CA ASN A 88 61.60 47.07 -29.22
C ASN A 88 61.29 46.54 -27.81
N GLN A 89 61.14 47.43 -26.83
CA GLN A 89 60.71 47.05 -25.49
C GLN A 89 59.30 46.46 -25.52
N ALA A 90 58.36 47.10 -26.21
CA ALA A 90 57.00 46.59 -26.38
C ALA A 90 56.96 45.24 -27.12
N SER A 91 57.78 45.03 -28.15
CA SER A 91 57.86 43.75 -28.87
C SER A 91 58.48 42.63 -28.02
N SER A 92 59.33 42.98 -27.05
CA SER A 92 59.85 42.05 -26.04
C SER A 92 58.88 41.75 -24.90
N GLY A 93 57.66 42.29 -24.94
CA GLY A 93 56.63 42.07 -23.92
C GLY A 93 56.57 43.16 -22.83
N HIS A 94 57.53 44.07 -22.76
CA HIS A 94 57.51 45.16 -21.78
C HIS A 94 56.61 46.28 -22.28
N LEU A 95 55.36 46.29 -21.82
CA LEU A 95 54.38 47.28 -22.26
C LEU A 95 54.41 48.54 -21.40
N ASN A 96 55.07 48.54 -20.24
CA ASN A 96 55.24 49.67 -19.31
C ASN A 96 56.29 50.71 -19.73
N VAL A 97 56.42 50.97 -21.03
CA VAL A 97 57.34 51.99 -21.52
C VAL A 97 56.69 53.37 -21.44
N GLU A 98 57.43 54.33 -20.89
CA GLU A 98 57.06 55.74 -20.90
C GLU A 98 57.52 56.38 -22.21
N ILE A 99 56.56 56.81 -23.04
CA ILE A 99 56.85 57.53 -24.27
C ILE A 99 56.92 59.02 -23.95
N ILE A 100 58.12 59.59 -23.98
CA ILE A 100 58.29 61.03 -23.83
C ILE A 100 57.78 61.72 -25.11
N PRO A 101 56.69 62.50 -25.06
CA PRO A 101 56.17 63.14 -26.26
C PRO A 101 57.19 64.14 -26.79
N SER A 102 57.39 64.13 -28.11
CA SER A 102 58.15 65.17 -28.78
C SER A 102 57.53 66.52 -28.44
N LYS A 103 58.33 67.50 -27.98
CA LYS A 103 57.89 68.88 -27.71
C LYS A 103 57.49 69.65 -28.98
N SER A 104 57.70 69.04 -30.14
CA SER A 104 57.51 69.61 -31.46
C SER A 104 56.14 69.20 -32.00
N ASP A 105 55.28 70.14 -32.39
CA ASP A 105 53.96 69.85 -32.98
C ASP A 105 54.10 69.42 -34.46
N ASP A 106 54.63 68.23 -34.69
CA ASP A 106 54.90 67.64 -36.00
C ASP A 106 54.61 66.13 -36.08
N GLU A 107 54.99 65.49 -37.20
CA GLU A 107 54.71 64.08 -37.46
C GLU A 107 55.38 63.14 -36.43
N LEU A 108 56.47 63.54 -35.77
CA LEU A 108 57.07 62.73 -34.69
C LEU A 108 56.19 62.74 -33.43
N HIS A 109 55.58 63.88 -33.12
CA HIS A 109 54.59 63.96 -32.04
C HIS A 109 53.34 63.16 -32.37
N ALA A 110 52.81 63.28 -33.59
CA ALA A 110 51.66 62.50 -34.04
C ALA A 110 51.93 60.98 -34.00
N LEU A 111 53.13 60.54 -34.40
CA LEU A 111 53.57 59.15 -34.32
C LEU A 111 53.70 58.67 -32.88
N GLY A 112 54.33 59.47 -32.01
CA GLY A 112 54.47 59.14 -30.59
C GLY A 112 53.13 59.00 -29.87
N THR A 113 52.20 59.93 -30.12
CA THR A 113 50.83 59.85 -29.56
C THR A 113 50.08 58.63 -30.08
N SER A 114 50.17 58.33 -31.39
CA SER A 114 49.52 57.14 -31.96
C SER A 114 50.10 55.84 -31.39
N PHE A 115 51.42 55.79 -31.20
CA PHE A 115 52.11 54.65 -30.57
C PHE A 115 51.72 54.50 -29.09
N HIS A 116 51.56 55.61 -28.36
CA HIS A 116 51.06 55.60 -26.98
C HIS A 116 49.64 55.04 -26.89
N THR A 117 48.70 55.52 -27.73
CA THR A 117 47.33 54.99 -27.78
C THR A 117 47.31 53.50 -28.14
N MET A 118 48.21 53.05 -29.03
CA MET A 118 48.37 51.63 -29.33
C MET A 118 48.80 50.83 -28.10
N LEU A 119 49.79 51.31 -27.33
CA LEU A 119 50.21 50.66 -26.09
C LEU A 119 49.08 50.64 -25.05
N GLU A 120 48.36 51.74 -24.84
CA GLU A 120 47.21 51.77 -23.92
C GLU A 120 46.13 50.76 -24.32
N ASN A 121 45.79 50.66 -25.61
CA ASN A 121 44.84 49.67 -26.09
C ASN A 121 45.32 48.24 -25.86
N ILE A 122 46.61 47.94 -26.10
CA ILE A 122 47.18 46.62 -25.84
C ILE A 122 47.17 46.32 -24.33
N ARG A 123 47.57 47.27 -23.47
CA ARG A 123 47.50 47.11 -22.00
C ARG A 123 46.06 46.85 -21.54
N GLY A 124 45.09 47.60 -22.06
CA GLY A 124 43.67 47.40 -21.78
C GLY A 124 43.17 46.03 -22.21
N MET A 125 43.59 45.55 -23.39
CA MET A 125 43.28 44.19 -23.85
C MET A 125 43.88 43.12 -22.92
N ILE A 126 45.15 43.24 -22.55
CA ILE A 126 45.81 42.28 -21.64
C ILE A 126 45.14 42.28 -20.26
N ALA A 127 44.80 43.45 -19.70
CA ALA A 127 44.08 43.56 -18.43
C ALA A 127 42.68 42.92 -18.52
N GLY A 128 41.96 43.14 -19.62
CA GLY A 128 40.67 42.51 -19.89
C GLY A 128 40.78 40.98 -20.00
N ILE A 129 41.78 40.48 -20.72
CA ILE A 129 42.06 39.04 -20.84
C ILE A 129 42.40 38.44 -19.46
N SER A 130 43.23 39.14 -18.66
CA SER A 130 43.58 38.69 -17.31
C SER A 130 42.37 38.60 -16.38
N THR A 131 41.45 39.57 -16.46
CA THR A 131 40.21 39.57 -15.67
C THR A 131 39.31 38.41 -16.09
N ASN A 132 39.15 38.20 -17.40
CA ASN A 132 38.36 37.10 -17.93
C ASN A 132 38.94 35.74 -17.52
N PHE A 133 40.26 35.57 -17.53
CA PHE A 133 40.93 34.35 -17.07
C PHE A 133 40.56 34.01 -15.61
N VAL A 134 40.65 34.98 -14.70
CA VAL A 134 40.32 34.77 -13.27
C VAL A 134 38.84 34.40 -13.10
N GLY A 135 37.96 35.05 -13.87
CA GLY A 135 36.54 34.70 -13.91
C GLY A 135 36.30 33.26 -14.40
N THR A 136 36.94 32.86 -15.51
CA THR A 136 36.83 31.51 -16.06
C THR A 136 37.35 30.44 -15.09
N ASP A 137 38.49 30.66 -14.42
CA ASP A 137 39.05 29.72 -13.44
C ASP A 137 38.09 29.51 -12.24
N THR A 138 37.48 30.60 -11.76
CA THR A 138 36.48 30.55 -10.68
C THR A 138 35.25 29.74 -11.11
N HIS A 139 34.69 30.03 -12.30
CA HIS A 139 33.51 29.32 -12.81
C HIS A 139 33.77 27.84 -13.09
N VAL A 140 34.98 27.48 -13.54
CA VAL A 140 35.39 26.08 -13.73
C VAL A 140 35.43 25.34 -12.38
N GLU A 141 35.90 25.97 -11.32
CA GLU A 141 35.92 25.35 -9.98
C GLU A 141 34.50 25.20 -9.40
N GLU A 142 33.64 26.22 -9.57
CA GLU A 142 32.22 26.14 -9.22
C GLU A 142 31.52 25.00 -9.98
N LEU A 143 31.78 24.89 -11.29
CA LEU A 143 31.25 23.82 -12.13
C LEU A 143 31.71 22.44 -11.65
N ARG A 144 32.98 22.29 -11.23
CA ARG A 144 33.50 21.02 -10.69
C ARG A 144 32.77 20.60 -9.41
N LEU A 145 32.49 21.55 -8.51
CA LEU A 145 31.72 21.29 -7.30
C LEU A 145 30.28 20.89 -7.63
N ALA A 146 29.64 21.58 -8.57
CA ALA A 146 28.29 21.26 -9.02
C ALA A 146 28.19 19.86 -9.65
N ILE A 147 29.17 19.46 -10.46
CA ILE A 147 29.24 18.10 -11.03
C ILE A 147 29.37 17.05 -9.92
N GLY A 148 30.22 17.29 -8.92
CA GLY A 148 30.37 16.36 -7.79
C GLY A 148 29.07 16.18 -6.99
N GLN A 149 28.34 17.27 -6.77
CA GLN A 149 27.02 17.22 -6.13
C GLN A 149 25.98 16.49 -6.99
N ALA A 150 25.96 16.77 -8.30
CA ALA A 150 25.08 16.10 -9.25
C ALA A 150 25.34 14.58 -9.29
N ALA A 151 26.60 14.15 -9.31
CA ALA A 151 26.98 12.73 -9.28
C ALA A 151 26.46 12.04 -7.99
N SER A 152 26.61 12.68 -6.83
CA SER A 152 26.08 12.13 -5.57
C SER A 152 24.55 12.05 -5.56
N HIS A 153 23.86 13.01 -6.19
CA HIS A 153 22.40 12.96 -6.32
C HIS A 153 21.95 11.85 -7.28
N ILE A 154 22.64 11.66 -8.40
CA ILE A 154 22.42 10.56 -9.34
C ILE A 154 22.58 9.20 -8.65
N GLU A 155 23.61 9.04 -7.81
CA GLU A 155 23.81 7.81 -7.02
C GLU A 155 22.63 7.54 -6.09
N ARG A 156 22.18 8.55 -5.32
CA ARG A 156 20.99 8.43 -4.46
C ARG A 156 19.71 8.14 -5.23
N ILE A 157 19.54 8.72 -6.42
CA ILE A 157 18.39 8.45 -7.28
C ILE A 157 18.44 6.98 -7.73
N THR A 158 19.61 6.49 -8.12
CA THR A 158 19.81 5.09 -8.51
C THR A 158 19.44 4.12 -7.39
N THR A 159 19.90 4.36 -6.16
CA THR A 159 19.53 3.52 -5.01
C THR A 159 18.03 3.57 -4.74
N THR A 160 17.42 4.74 -4.84
CA THR A 160 15.96 4.89 -4.65
C THR A 160 15.17 4.15 -5.73
N ILE A 161 15.64 4.16 -6.98
CA ILE A 161 15.02 3.40 -8.08
C ILE A 161 15.12 1.89 -7.83
N ASP A 162 16.25 1.41 -7.30
CA ASP A 162 16.45 0.01 -6.94
C ASP A 162 15.48 -0.42 -5.82
N ASP A 163 15.36 0.39 -4.76
CA ASP A 163 14.41 0.18 -3.67
C ASP A 163 12.96 0.14 -4.19
N ILE A 164 12.60 1.03 -5.12
CA ILE A 164 11.27 1.06 -5.76
C ILE A 164 11.05 -0.20 -6.59
N ALA A 165 12.04 -0.65 -7.36
CA ALA A 165 11.95 -1.85 -8.17
C ALA A 165 11.77 -3.10 -7.30
N GLN A 166 12.55 -3.23 -6.23
CA GLN A 166 12.42 -4.33 -5.28
C GLN A 166 11.06 -4.32 -4.58
N GLY A 167 10.57 -3.14 -4.16
CA GLY A 167 9.25 -3.01 -3.56
C GLY A 167 8.12 -3.42 -4.52
N ALA A 168 8.25 -3.09 -5.81
CA ALA A 168 7.28 -3.49 -6.83
C ALA A 168 7.34 -5.01 -7.12
N GLU A 169 8.53 -5.61 -7.14
CA GLU A 169 8.69 -7.06 -7.31
C GLU A 169 8.04 -7.82 -6.13
N GLN A 170 8.31 -7.38 -4.90
CA GLN A 170 7.67 -7.91 -3.70
C GLN A 170 6.14 -7.74 -3.74
N GLN A 171 5.64 -6.61 -4.26
CA GLN A 171 4.20 -6.38 -4.41
C GLN A 171 3.57 -7.37 -5.42
N SER A 172 4.28 -7.70 -6.49
CA SER A 172 3.86 -8.73 -7.45
C SER A 172 3.78 -10.12 -6.80
N GLU A 173 4.78 -10.50 -6.00
CA GLU A 173 4.77 -11.77 -5.27
C GLU A 173 3.63 -11.86 -4.25
N LEU A 174 3.38 -10.77 -3.51
CA LEU A 174 2.29 -10.69 -2.55
C LEU A 174 0.91 -10.76 -3.24
N SER A 175 0.77 -10.16 -4.42
CA SER A 175 -0.44 -10.30 -5.23
C SER A 175 -0.67 -11.75 -5.69
N GLU A 176 0.39 -12.47 -6.09
CA GLU A 176 0.30 -13.89 -6.44
C GLU A 176 -0.13 -14.75 -5.23
N ALA A 177 0.49 -14.54 -4.07
CA ALA A 177 0.08 -15.19 -2.84
C ALA A 177 -1.38 -14.88 -2.46
N MET A 178 -1.84 -13.65 -2.73
CA MET A 178 -3.23 -13.26 -2.54
C MET A 178 -4.17 -14.00 -3.50
N PHE A 179 -3.80 -14.20 -4.77
CA PHE A 179 -4.59 -15.01 -5.70
C PHE A 179 -4.79 -16.44 -5.20
N GLN A 180 -3.72 -17.08 -4.72
CA GLN A 180 -3.78 -18.41 -4.14
C GLN A 180 -4.70 -18.44 -2.91
N SER A 181 -4.56 -17.47 -2.00
CA SER A 181 -5.42 -17.36 -0.81
C SER A 181 -6.89 -17.18 -1.18
N VAL A 182 -7.19 -16.35 -2.18
CA VAL A 182 -8.56 -16.14 -2.69
C VAL A 182 -9.12 -17.44 -3.27
N GLU A 183 -8.36 -18.19 -4.06
CA GLU A 183 -8.80 -19.50 -4.60
C GLU A 183 -9.12 -20.50 -3.47
N HIS A 184 -8.28 -20.54 -2.44
CA HIS A 184 -8.53 -21.36 -1.24
C HIS A 184 -9.82 -20.95 -0.53
N ILE A 185 -10.08 -19.64 -0.38
CA ILE A 185 -11.33 -19.13 0.22
C ILE A 185 -12.53 -19.47 -0.67
N THR A 186 -12.42 -19.37 -1.99
CA THR A 186 -13.49 -19.75 -2.92
C THR A 186 -13.88 -21.21 -2.75
N ARG A 187 -12.90 -22.12 -2.71
CA ARG A 187 -13.14 -23.55 -2.48
C ARG A 187 -13.79 -23.80 -1.11
N ALA A 188 -13.27 -23.20 -0.06
CA ALA A 188 -13.85 -23.33 1.29
C ALA A 188 -15.29 -22.81 1.34
N THR A 189 -15.60 -21.72 0.65
CA THR A 189 -16.95 -21.13 0.59
C THR A 189 -17.92 -22.06 -0.15
N GLN A 190 -17.48 -22.71 -1.22
CA GLN A 190 -18.26 -23.73 -1.94
C GLN A 190 -18.52 -24.96 -1.06
N ASP A 191 -17.52 -25.43 -0.31
CA ASP A 191 -17.68 -26.54 0.61
C ASP A 191 -18.67 -26.23 1.73
N ILE A 192 -18.58 -25.04 2.33
CA ILE A 192 -19.54 -24.57 3.36
C ILE A 192 -20.95 -24.49 2.77
N HIS A 193 -21.11 -24.00 1.54
CA HIS A 193 -22.41 -23.99 0.86
C HIS A 193 -23.00 -25.40 0.73
N GLY A 194 -22.20 -26.37 0.29
CA GLY A 194 -22.63 -27.77 0.17
C GLY A 194 -23.00 -28.40 1.51
N GLN A 195 -22.24 -28.12 2.56
CA GLN A 195 -22.53 -28.58 3.92
C GLN A 195 -23.81 -27.93 4.48
N ALA A 196 -24.04 -26.65 4.21
CA ALA A 196 -25.25 -25.95 4.62
C ALA A 196 -26.49 -26.55 3.94
N ASP A 197 -26.45 -26.83 2.63
CA ASP A 197 -27.59 -27.47 1.95
C ASP A 197 -27.83 -28.90 2.48
N THR A 198 -26.77 -29.66 2.75
CA THR A 198 -26.89 -30.99 3.36
C THR A 198 -27.54 -30.91 4.74
N ALA A 199 -27.10 -29.97 5.59
CA ALA A 199 -27.69 -29.74 6.91
C ALA A 199 -29.17 -29.35 6.80
N ARG A 200 -29.53 -28.49 5.83
CA ARG A 200 -30.92 -28.14 5.54
C ARG A 200 -31.77 -29.37 5.21
N GLN A 201 -31.27 -30.25 4.34
CA GLN A 201 -31.96 -31.50 3.97
C GLN A 201 -32.14 -32.43 5.17
N PHE A 202 -31.10 -32.58 6.02
CA PHE A 202 -31.21 -33.36 7.26
C PHE A 202 -32.25 -32.78 8.22
N THR A 203 -32.30 -31.46 8.39
CA THR A 203 -33.32 -30.82 9.23
C THR A 203 -34.73 -31.08 8.72
N ILE A 204 -34.97 -31.00 7.40
CA ILE A 204 -36.27 -31.31 6.80
C ILE A 204 -36.68 -32.76 7.07
N MET A 205 -35.77 -33.71 6.84
CA MET A 205 -36.04 -35.13 7.11
C MET A 205 -36.28 -35.38 8.61
N MET A 206 -35.53 -34.72 9.48
CA MET A 206 -35.71 -34.84 10.93
C MET A 206 -37.08 -34.35 11.37
N ILE A 207 -37.55 -33.20 10.86
CA ILE A 207 -38.90 -32.70 11.15
C ILE A 207 -39.96 -33.70 10.69
N GLN A 208 -39.86 -34.25 9.48
CA GLN A 208 -40.80 -35.26 8.98
C GLN A 208 -40.86 -36.51 9.87
N VAL A 209 -39.71 -37.02 10.32
CA VAL A 209 -39.64 -38.18 11.22
C VAL A 209 -40.25 -37.87 12.58
N ILE A 210 -40.03 -36.67 13.12
CA ILE A 210 -40.59 -36.26 14.41
C ILE A 210 -42.10 -36.08 14.32
N GLU A 211 -42.62 -35.47 13.24
CA GLU A 211 -44.06 -35.33 13.01
C GLU A 211 -44.74 -36.69 12.95
N GLU A 212 -44.16 -37.65 12.24
CA GLU A 212 -44.70 -39.02 12.17
C GLU A 212 -44.63 -39.73 13.53
N SER A 213 -43.51 -39.59 14.24
CA SER A 213 -43.35 -40.13 15.60
C SER A 213 -44.37 -39.53 16.57
N THR A 214 -44.68 -38.25 16.43
CA THR A 214 -45.67 -37.55 17.25
C THR A 214 -47.07 -38.13 17.02
N LYS A 215 -47.45 -38.40 15.77
CA LYS A 215 -48.73 -39.06 15.46
C LYS A 215 -48.80 -40.47 16.06
N VAL A 216 -47.72 -41.24 15.98
CA VAL A 216 -47.66 -42.60 16.56
C VAL A 216 -47.83 -42.54 18.08
N ILE A 217 -47.14 -41.63 18.77
CA ILE A 217 -47.28 -41.46 20.22
C ILE A 217 -48.68 -40.99 20.60
N GLN A 218 -49.27 -40.03 19.88
CA GLN A 218 -50.65 -39.58 20.12
C GLN A 218 -51.66 -40.73 19.92
N SER A 219 -51.46 -41.57 18.90
CA SER A 219 -52.28 -42.75 18.69
C SER A 219 -52.12 -43.76 19.83
N LEU A 220 -50.91 -43.93 20.38
CA LEU A 220 -50.63 -44.80 21.52
C LEU A 220 -51.32 -44.28 22.79
N VAL A 221 -51.19 -42.98 23.08
CA VAL A 221 -51.88 -42.32 24.21
C VAL A 221 -53.40 -42.51 24.10
N SER A 222 -53.97 -42.27 22.91
CA SER A 222 -55.40 -42.50 22.68
C SER A 222 -55.80 -43.97 22.87
N GLY A 223 -54.97 -44.91 22.46
CA GLY A 223 -55.18 -46.34 22.66
C GLY A 223 -55.18 -46.74 24.14
N VAL A 224 -54.23 -46.21 24.91
CA VAL A 224 -54.13 -46.45 26.37
C VAL A 224 -55.32 -45.82 27.09
N GLN A 225 -55.79 -44.64 26.68
CA GLN A 225 -56.97 -44.02 27.28
C GLN A 225 -58.23 -44.86 27.03
N LYS A 226 -58.43 -45.35 25.80
CA LYS A 226 -59.54 -46.28 25.50
C LYS A 226 -59.47 -47.58 26.30
N LEU A 227 -58.25 -48.08 26.57
CA LEU A 227 -58.04 -49.25 27.41
C LEU A 227 -58.44 -48.96 28.87
N ALA A 228 -58.06 -47.79 29.41
CA ALA A 228 -58.47 -47.36 30.74
C ALA A 228 -60.00 -47.23 30.86
N ASP A 229 -60.66 -46.65 29.84
CA ASP A 229 -62.12 -46.53 29.80
C ASP A 229 -62.81 -47.92 29.76
N ALA A 230 -62.27 -48.86 28.97
CA ALA A 230 -62.78 -50.24 28.90
C ALA A 230 -62.59 -51.00 30.22
N HIS A 231 -61.48 -50.78 30.94
CA HIS A 231 -61.28 -51.34 32.28
C HIS A 231 -62.28 -50.77 33.28
N GLN A 232 -62.59 -49.48 33.21
CA GLN A 232 -63.59 -48.85 34.06
C GLN A 232 -65.00 -49.43 33.83
N GLU A 233 -65.39 -49.66 32.57
CA GLU A 233 -66.66 -50.31 32.24
C GLU A 233 -66.71 -51.75 32.77
N THR A 234 -65.62 -52.50 32.58
CA THR A 234 -65.53 -53.88 33.07
C THR A 234 -65.59 -53.91 34.61
N LEU A 235 -65.01 -52.92 35.31
CA LEU A 235 -65.04 -52.81 36.77
C LEU A 235 -66.49 -52.67 37.27
N HIS A 236 -67.31 -51.89 36.57
CA HIS A 236 -68.74 -51.76 36.87
C HIS A 236 -69.47 -53.10 36.75
N VAL A 237 -69.19 -53.89 35.70
CA VAL A 237 -69.78 -55.22 35.51
C VAL A 237 -69.38 -56.17 36.64
N VAL A 238 -68.11 -56.15 37.06
CA VAL A 238 -67.62 -56.98 38.17
C VAL A 238 -68.24 -56.58 39.51
N GLN A 239 -68.45 -55.28 39.76
CA GLN A 239 -69.16 -54.80 40.95
C GLN A 239 -70.65 -55.22 40.95
N GLN A 240 -71.31 -55.21 39.80
CA GLN A 240 -72.66 -55.77 39.67
C GLN A 240 -72.69 -57.26 39.98
N LEU A 241 -71.68 -58.02 39.54
CA LEU A 241 -71.54 -59.44 39.86
C LEU A 241 -71.35 -59.67 41.37
N GLU A 242 -70.57 -58.81 42.04
CA GLU A 242 -70.44 -58.82 43.51
C GLU A 242 -71.79 -58.62 44.21
N GLY A 243 -72.55 -57.62 43.76
CA GLY A 243 -73.90 -57.33 44.27
C GLY A 243 -74.85 -58.52 44.10
N ASN A 244 -74.88 -59.10 42.90
CA ASN A 244 -75.70 -60.28 42.60
C ASN A 244 -75.30 -61.49 43.48
N ALA A 245 -73.99 -61.74 43.65
CA ALA A 245 -73.51 -62.83 44.50
C ALA A 245 -73.94 -62.65 45.96
N LYS A 246 -73.92 -61.42 46.47
CA LYS A 246 -74.38 -61.09 47.83
C LYS A 246 -75.89 -61.26 47.98
N GLU A 247 -76.68 -60.93 46.96
CA GLU A 247 -78.12 -61.15 46.97
C GLU A 247 -78.47 -62.64 46.96
N ILE A 248 -77.73 -63.45 46.17
CA ILE A 248 -77.87 -64.91 46.18
C ILE A 248 -77.47 -65.50 47.54
N GLU A 249 -76.44 -64.96 48.21
CA GLU A 249 -76.04 -65.38 49.56
C GLU A 249 -77.17 -65.18 50.58
N VAL A 250 -77.85 -64.03 50.54
CA VAL A 250 -79.02 -63.75 51.40
C VAL A 250 -80.15 -64.74 51.13
N ILE A 251 -80.47 -64.99 49.86
CA ILE A 251 -81.51 -65.94 49.48
C ILE A 251 -81.15 -67.36 49.93
N SER A 252 -79.90 -67.79 49.68
CA SER A 252 -79.37 -69.08 50.10
C SER A 252 -79.45 -69.26 51.62
N GLY A 253 -79.15 -68.22 52.39
CA GLY A 253 -79.33 -68.18 53.84
C GLY A 253 -80.78 -68.43 54.28
N VAL A 254 -81.74 -67.73 53.67
CA VAL A 254 -83.17 -67.92 53.94
C VAL A 254 -83.62 -69.35 53.58
N VAL A 255 -83.17 -69.88 52.45
CA VAL A 255 -83.47 -71.28 52.05
C VAL A 255 -82.87 -72.27 53.04
N GLY A 256 -81.67 -72.00 53.57
CA GLY A 256 -81.04 -72.78 54.63
C GLY A 256 -81.85 -72.77 55.93
N GLU A 257 -82.34 -71.61 56.36
CA GLU A 257 -83.23 -71.48 57.52
C GLU A 257 -84.55 -72.24 57.32
N LEU A 258 -85.19 -72.10 56.14
CA LEU A 258 -86.41 -72.82 55.79
C LEU A 258 -86.20 -74.33 55.76
N SER A 259 -85.08 -74.79 55.19
CA SER A 259 -84.68 -76.19 55.18
C SER A 259 -84.49 -76.73 56.60
N ASN A 260 -83.84 -75.97 57.49
CA ASN A 260 -83.63 -76.37 58.88
C ASN A 260 -84.93 -76.39 59.69
N GLN A 261 -85.82 -75.40 59.49
CA GLN A 261 -87.16 -75.40 60.06
C GLN A 261 -87.99 -76.58 59.56
N THR A 262 -87.92 -76.89 58.26
CA THR A 262 -88.62 -78.04 57.64
C THR A 262 -88.08 -79.36 58.20
N HIS A 263 -86.77 -79.45 58.41
CA HIS A 263 -86.13 -80.61 59.06
C HIS A 263 -86.65 -80.81 60.49
N LEU A 264 -86.74 -79.75 61.29
CA LEU A 264 -87.29 -79.80 62.65
C LEU A 264 -88.79 -80.14 62.66
N LEU A 265 -89.58 -79.57 61.74
CA LEU A 265 -91.00 -79.90 61.57
C LEU A 265 -91.20 -81.37 61.17
N ALA A 266 -90.41 -81.86 60.22
CA ALA A 266 -90.44 -83.25 59.78
C ALA A 266 -89.97 -84.23 60.86
N LEU A 267 -88.99 -83.83 61.68
CA LEU A 267 -88.55 -84.59 62.85
C LEU A 267 -89.66 -84.68 63.91
N ASN A 268 -90.31 -83.56 64.25
CA ASN A 268 -91.44 -83.52 65.17
C ASN A 268 -92.62 -84.35 64.64
N ALA A 269 -92.92 -84.27 63.34
CA ALA A 269 -93.96 -85.09 62.71
C ALA A 269 -93.60 -86.58 62.69
N SER A 270 -92.33 -86.93 62.49
CA SER A 270 -91.84 -88.32 62.57
C SER A 270 -91.97 -88.88 63.98
N ILE A 271 -91.67 -88.07 65.00
CA ILE A 271 -91.82 -88.44 66.42
C ILE A 271 -93.29 -88.68 66.76
N GLU A 272 -94.19 -87.78 66.35
CA GLU A 272 -95.62 -87.91 66.66
C GLU A 272 -96.29 -89.05 65.86
N ALA A 273 -95.84 -89.30 64.62
CA ALA A 273 -96.26 -90.46 63.84
C ALA A 273 -95.80 -91.80 64.45
N ALA A 274 -94.60 -91.86 65.03
CA ALA A 274 -94.13 -93.02 65.80
C ALA A 274 -94.95 -93.22 67.09
N ARG A 275 -95.42 -92.11 67.70
CA ARG A 275 -96.25 -92.11 68.91
C ARG A 275 -97.68 -92.63 68.67
N ALA A 276 -98.23 -92.43 67.47
CA ALA A 276 -99.55 -92.92 67.06
C ALA A 276 -99.61 -94.43 66.70
N GLY A 277 -98.48 -95.14 66.76
CA GLY A 277 -98.42 -96.60 66.57
C GLY A 277 -98.84 -97.06 65.16
N GLU A 278 -99.63 -98.13 65.06
CA GLU A 278 -100.07 -98.73 63.78
C GLU A 278 -100.83 -97.74 62.87
N HIS A 279 -101.56 -96.77 63.44
CA HIS A 279 -102.31 -95.76 62.68
C HIS A 279 -101.42 -94.64 62.09
N GLY A 280 -100.18 -94.49 62.56
CA GLY A 280 -99.23 -93.45 62.13
C GLY A 280 -98.21 -93.88 61.07
N LYS A 281 -98.17 -95.16 60.69
CA LYS A 281 -97.14 -95.73 59.78
C LYS A 281 -97.03 -95.00 58.44
N GLY A 282 -98.15 -94.65 57.80
CA GLY A 282 -98.15 -93.91 56.53
C GLY A 282 -97.61 -92.49 56.66
N PHE A 283 -97.93 -91.81 57.77
CA PHE A 283 -97.42 -90.46 58.07
C PHE A 283 -95.93 -90.47 58.43
N ALA A 284 -95.45 -91.51 59.13
CA ALA A 284 -94.03 -91.66 59.48
C ALA A 284 -93.14 -91.79 58.23
N VAL A 285 -93.60 -92.49 57.19
CA VAL A 285 -92.87 -92.60 55.90
C VAL A 285 -92.77 -91.24 55.21
N VAL A 286 -93.87 -90.49 55.14
CA VAL A 286 -93.88 -89.15 54.54
C VAL A 286 -93.00 -88.18 55.33
N ALA A 287 -93.08 -88.19 56.66
CA ALA A 287 -92.25 -87.33 57.51
C ALA A 287 -90.75 -87.68 57.40
N GLY A 288 -90.40 -88.96 57.27
CA GLY A 288 -89.03 -89.39 56.99
C GLY A 288 -88.50 -88.93 55.63
N GLU A 289 -89.34 -88.95 54.59
CA GLU A 289 -88.97 -88.46 53.26
C GLU A 289 -88.82 -86.93 53.23
N VAL A 290 -89.71 -86.19 53.92
CA VAL A 290 -89.60 -84.73 54.08
C VAL A 290 -88.34 -84.37 54.88
N LYS A 291 -88.01 -85.12 55.94
CA LYS A 291 -86.76 -84.93 56.70
C LYS A 291 -85.53 -85.10 55.81
N LYS A 292 -85.51 -86.13 54.97
CA LYS A 292 -84.42 -86.42 54.04
C LYS A 292 -84.29 -85.35 52.95
N LEU A 293 -85.40 -84.88 52.38
CA LEU A 293 -85.42 -83.74 51.44
C LEU A 293 -84.92 -82.46 52.10
N ALA A 294 -85.28 -82.22 53.36
CA ALA A 294 -84.79 -81.07 54.12
C ALA A 294 -83.27 -81.15 54.38
N GLU A 295 -82.74 -82.32 54.78
CA GLU A 295 -81.28 -82.54 54.91
C GLU A 295 -80.54 -82.33 53.57
N GLN A 296 -81.10 -82.85 52.47
CA GLN A 296 -80.53 -82.64 51.13
C GLN A 296 -80.55 -81.17 50.71
N SER A 297 -81.63 -80.45 51.02
CA SER A 297 -81.73 -79.00 50.78
C SER A 297 -80.71 -78.22 51.61
N SER A 298 -80.43 -78.64 52.85
CA SER A 298 -79.42 -78.01 53.71
C SER A 298 -78.00 -78.23 53.16
N HIS A 299 -77.72 -79.45 52.69
CA HIS A 299 -76.46 -79.75 52.00
C HIS A 299 -76.29 -78.96 50.71
N ALA A 300 -77.32 -78.85 49.87
CA ALA A 300 -77.26 -78.05 48.65
C ALA A 300 -77.02 -76.55 48.94
N VAL A 301 -77.64 -76.01 49.99
CA VAL A 301 -77.38 -74.63 50.46
C VAL A 301 -75.93 -74.46 50.93
N HIS A 302 -75.37 -75.45 51.62
CA HIS A 302 -73.96 -75.42 52.03
C HIS A 302 -73.02 -75.35 50.82
N ASP A 303 -73.25 -76.19 49.81
CA ASP A 303 -72.45 -76.20 48.57
C ASP A 303 -72.59 -74.88 47.80
N ILE A 304 -73.80 -74.30 47.73
CA ILE A 304 -74.05 -72.98 47.14
C ILE A 304 -73.25 -71.89 47.88
N ASN A 305 -73.27 -71.89 49.21
CA ASN A 305 -72.54 -70.90 50.00
C ASN A 305 -71.02 -71.02 49.82
N GLN A 306 -70.50 -72.25 49.68
CA GLN A 306 -69.08 -72.46 49.37
C GLN A 306 -68.72 -71.88 47.98
N LEU A 307 -69.54 -72.14 46.96
CA LEU A 307 -69.36 -71.58 45.62
C LEU A 307 -69.47 -70.04 45.61
N LEU A 308 -70.42 -69.47 46.36
CA LEU A 308 -70.54 -68.02 46.52
C LEU A 308 -69.31 -67.40 47.17
N GLY A 309 -68.76 -68.05 48.20
CA GLY A 309 -67.52 -67.62 48.83
C GLY A 309 -66.34 -67.60 47.85
N GLN A 310 -66.25 -68.59 46.96
CA GLN A 310 -65.25 -68.63 45.88
C GLN A 310 -65.49 -67.50 44.86
N ILE A 311 -66.72 -67.34 44.37
CA ILE A 311 -67.08 -66.28 43.40
C ILE A 311 -66.75 -64.90 43.98
N GLN A 312 -67.14 -64.61 45.23
CA GLN A 312 -66.84 -63.34 45.88
C GLN A 312 -65.32 -63.12 46.03
N SER A 313 -64.55 -64.17 46.28
CA SER A 313 -63.09 -64.08 46.34
C SER A 313 -62.47 -63.77 44.98
N GLU A 314 -62.92 -64.45 43.92
CA GLU A 314 -62.45 -64.20 42.55
C GLU A 314 -62.84 -62.79 42.07
N VAL A 315 -64.04 -62.33 42.39
CA VAL A 315 -64.51 -60.96 42.12
C VAL A 315 -63.63 -59.92 42.81
N ARG A 316 -63.33 -60.09 44.11
CA ARG A 316 -62.42 -59.19 44.83
C ARG A 316 -61.04 -59.15 44.19
N HIS A 317 -60.51 -60.30 43.77
CA HIS A 317 -59.22 -60.38 43.09
C HIS A 317 -59.25 -59.65 41.74
N ALA A 318 -60.32 -59.83 40.95
CA ALA A 318 -60.51 -59.14 39.69
C ALA A 318 -60.59 -57.62 39.87
N VAL A 319 -61.32 -57.12 40.88
CA VAL A 319 -61.39 -55.69 41.21
C VAL A 319 -60.02 -55.08 41.48
N VAL A 320 -59.19 -55.75 42.30
CA VAL A 320 -57.82 -55.29 42.61
C VAL A 320 -56.98 -55.22 41.33
N GLN A 321 -56.94 -56.29 40.54
CA GLN A 321 -56.16 -56.33 39.30
C GLN A 321 -56.60 -55.25 38.30
N MET A 322 -57.89 -54.97 38.22
CA MET A 322 -58.42 -53.96 37.29
C MET A 322 -58.13 -52.54 37.74
N THR A 323 -58.10 -52.30 39.06
CA THR A 323 -57.70 -51.00 39.62
C THR A 323 -56.22 -50.76 39.34
N ASP A 324 -55.37 -51.76 39.57
CA ASP A 324 -53.93 -51.68 39.25
C ASP A 324 -53.71 -51.44 37.74
N GLN A 325 -54.47 -52.11 36.87
CA GLN A 325 -54.40 -51.91 35.42
C GLN A 325 -54.84 -50.51 34.99
N PHE A 326 -55.88 -49.96 35.63
CA PHE A 326 -56.34 -48.60 35.38
C PHE A 326 -55.28 -47.56 35.78
N GLU A 327 -54.70 -47.69 36.98
CA GLU A 327 -53.62 -46.81 37.43
C GLU A 327 -52.40 -46.88 36.50
N LEU A 328 -52.01 -48.09 36.08
CA LEU A 328 -50.92 -48.28 35.13
C LEU A 328 -51.21 -47.61 33.79
N ALA A 329 -52.42 -47.78 33.25
CA ALA A 329 -52.83 -47.15 32.00
C ALA A 329 -52.82 -45.62 32.11
N SER A 330 -53.34 -45.05 33.20
CA SER A 330 -53.30 -43.61 33.46
C SER A 330 -51.87 -43.08 33.49
N HIS A 331 -50.97 -43.77 34.19
CA HIS A 331 -49.57 -43.38 34.28
C HIS A 331 -48.84 -43.45 32.93
N GLU A 332 -49.07 -44.49 32.13
CA GLU A 332 -48.49 -44.60 30.79
C GLU A 332 -49.06 -43.57 29.81
N SER A 333 -50.32 -43.16 29.97
CA SER A 333 -50.93 -42.06 29.21
C SER A 333 -50.20 -40.73 29.46
N VAL A 334 -49.96 -40.37 30.73
CA VAL A 334 -49.21 -39.16 31.12
C VAL A 334 -47.79 -39.17 30.59
N LYS A 335 -47.11 -40.33 30.61
CA LYS A 335 -45.78 -40.48 29.99
C LYS A 335 -45.82 -40.27 28.49
N GLY A 336 -46.83 -40.79 27.80
CA GLY A 336 -47.01 -40.61 26.36
C GLY A 336 -47.25 -39.15 25.99
N GLU A 337 -48.07 -38.42 26.76
CA GLU A 337 -48.24 -36.97 26.59
C GLU A 337 -46.93 -36.20 26.79
N SER A 338 -46.15 -36.56 27.82
CA SER A 338 -44.84 -35.97 28.07
C SER A 338 -43.86 -36.25 26.93
N ALA A 339 -43.89 -37.45 26.34
CA ALA A 339 -43.09 -37.80 25.17
C ALA A 339 -43.51 -36.98 23.93
N ALA A 340 -44.82 -36.79 23.71
CA ALA A 340 -45.32 -35.94 22.63
C ALA A 340 -44.87 -34.48 22.79
N ALA A 341 -44.92 -33.93 24.01
CA ALA A 341 -44.44 -32.58 24.30
C ALA A 341 -42.92 -32.43 24.08
N ALA A 342 -42.14 -33.46 24.42
CA ALA A 342 -40.70 -33.50 24.15
C ALA A 342 -40.41 -33.49 22.64
N LEU A 343 -41.13 -34.30 21.86
CA LEU A 343 -41.02 -34.30 20.39
C LEU A 343 -41.36 -32.93 19.79
N GLN A 344 -42.40 -32.26 20.28
CA GLN A 344 -42.75 -30.91 19.83
C GLN A 344 -41.64 -29.89 20.13
N SER A 345 -40.95 -30.03 21.27
CA SER A 345 -39.80 -29.18 21.61
C SER A 345 -38.64 -29.41 20.63
N ILE A 346 -38.40 -30.66 20.21
CA ILE A 346 -37.36 -30.98 19.21
C ILE A 346 -37.70 -30.34 17.85
N ILE A 347 -38.98 -30.26 17.45
CA ILE A 347 -39.38 -29.51 16.24
C ILE A 347 -38.97 -28.03 16.36
N GLY A 348 -39.19 -27.42 17.52
CA GLY A 348 -38.78 -26.03 17.78
C GLY A 348 -37.26 -25.82 17.68
N GLU A 349 -36.47 -26.78 18.18
CA GLU A 349 -35.00 -26.74 18.03
C GLU A 349 -34.56 -26.98 16.59
N ALA A 350 -35.25 -27.87 15.85
CA ALA A 350 -34.99 -28.11 14.43
C ALA A 350 -35.23 -26.84 13.58
N ASP A 351 -36.27 -26.07 13.90
CA ASP A 351 -36.52 -24.79 13.22
C ASP A 351 -35.38 -23.78 13.44
N LYS A 352 -34.86 -23.68 14.68
CA LYS A 352 -33.69 -22.84 14.97
C LYS A 352 -32.46 -23.28 14.16
N VAL A 353 -32.24 -24.59 14.01
CA VAL A 353 -31.17 -25.12 13.16
C VAL A 353 -31.39 -24.71 11.70
N SER A 354 -32.62 -24.81 11.19
CA SER A 354 -32.99 -24.36 9.83
C SER A 354 -32.67 -22.88 9.61
N GLN A 355 -33.04 -22.02 10.57
CA GLN A 355 -32.75 -20.58 10.51
C GLN A 355 -31.24 -20.30 10.53
N ALA A 356 -30.48 -21.01 11.38
CA ALA A 356 -29.02 -20.87 11.43
C ALA A 356 -28.36 -21.28 10.10
N VAL A 357 -28.83 -22.35 9.47
CA VAL A 357 -28.36 -22.80 8.16
C VAL A 357 -28.68 -21.77 7.07
N ALA A 358 -29.88 -21.19 7.08
CA ALA A 358 -30.25 -20.12 6.13
C ALA A 358 -29.37 -18.87 6.30
N HIS A 359 -29.04 -18.51 7.55
CA HIS A 359 -28.12 -17.41 7.84
C HIS A 359 -26.71 -17.71 7.33
N ILE A 360 -26.20 -18.93 7.52
CA ILE A 360 -24.91 -19.37 6.97
C ILE A 360 -24.90 -19.25 5.43
N ALA A 361 -25.97 -19.71 4.76
CA ALA A 361 -26.08 -19.61 3.31
C ALA A 361 -26.03 -18.14 2.81
N SER A 362 -26.68 -17.22 3.52
CA SER A 362 -26.62 -15.78 3.22
C SER A 362 -25.19 -15.22 3.39
N MET A 363 -24.51 -15.57 4.48
CA MET A 363 -23.13 -15.16 4.73
C MET A 363 -22.18 -15.67 3.64
N VAL A 364 -22.35 -16.92 3.21
CA VAL A 364 -21.60 -17.55 2.11
C VAL A 364 -21.77 -16.79 0.79
N ALA A 365 -23.01 -16.35 0.48
CA ALA A 365 -23.27 -15.54 -0.71
C ALA A 365 -22.53 -14.20 -0.65
N THR A 366 -22.60 -13.50 0.47
CA THR A 366 -21.88 -12.22 0.67
C THR A 366 -20.36 -12.42 0.62
N GLN A 367 -19.86 -13.51 1.20
CA GLN A 367 -18.44 -13.85 1.16
C GLN A 367 -17.96 -14.09 -0.28
N THR A 368 -18.79 -14.73 -1.12
CA THR A 368 -18.48 -14.97 -2.53
C THR A 368 -18.31 -13.67 -3.31
N ASP A 369 -19.18 -12.68 -3.08
CA ASP A 369 -19.05 -11.35 -3.70
C ASP A 369 -17.76 -10.64 -3.24
N GLN A 370 -17.45 -10.72 -1.94
CA GLN A 370 -16.25 -10.09 -1.38
C GLN A 370 -14.96 -10.73 -1.91
N VAL A 371 -14.94 -12.04 -2.11
CA VAL A 371 -13.85 -12.79 -2.75
C VAL A 371 -13.63 -12.27 -4.17
N GLN A 372 -14.70 -12.08 -4.95
CA GLN A 372 -14.60 -11.56 -6.32
C GLN A 372 -14.04 -10.13 -6.37
N ILE A 373 -14.49 -9.25 -5.47
CA ILE A 373 -13.95 -7.89 -5.36
C ILE A 373 -12.46 -7.92 -4.99
N THR A 374 -12.08 -8.81 -4.08
CA THR A 374 -10.68 -8.96 -3.64
C THR A 374 -9.79 -9.45 -4.79
N LEU A 375 -10.28 -10.38 -5.61
CA LEU A 375 -9.59 -10.86 -6.80
C LEU A 375 -9.29 -9.73 -7.80
N VAL A 376 -10.28 -8.87 -8.08
CA VAL A 376 -10.11 -7.72 -8.97
C VAL A 376 -9.04 -6.78 -8.42
N LYS A 377 -9.12 -6.44 -7.13
CA LYS A 377 -8.12 -5.58 -6.49
C LYS A 377 -6.71 -6.18 -6.48
N ALA A 378 -6.58 -7.50 -6.32
CA ALA A 378 -5.30 -8.20 -6.42
C ALA A 378 -4.66 -8.02 -7.80
N ARG A 379 -5.49 -8.14 -8.84
CA ARG A 379 -5.07 -7.93 -10.22
C ARG A 379 -4.65 -6.49 -10.47
N ASP A 380 -5.42 -5.51 -10.00
CA ASP A 380 -5.07 -4.09 -10.15
C ASP A 380 -3.72 -3.79 -9.48
N VAL A 381 -3.46 -4.35 -8.30
CA VAL A 381 -2.18 -4.18 -7.60
C VAL A 381 -1.03 -4.82 -8.38
N ALA A 382 -1.23 -6.01 -8.95
CA ALA A 382 -0.21 -6.66 -9.78
C ALA A 382 0.09 -5.85 -11.05
N ASP A 383 -0.94 -5.34 -11.72
CA ASP A 383 -0.79 -4.51 -12.92
C ASP A 383 -0.07 -3.18 -12.61
N ILE A 384 -0.37 -2.56 -11.46
CA ILE A 384 0.33 -1.37 -10.97
C ILE A 384 1.80 -1.69 -10.70
N ALA A 385 2.11 -2.82 -10.06
CA ALA A 385 3.48 -3.24 -9.78
C ALA A 385 4.30 -3.41 -11.08
N VAL A 386 3.70 -4.01 -12.12
CA VAL A 386 4.33 -4.11 -13.45
C VAL A 386 4.58 -2.72 -14.05
N GLY A 387 3.63 -1.79 -13.92
CA GLY A 387 3.79 -0.40 -14.34
C GLY A 387 4.95 0.31 -13.62
N ILE A 388 5.07 0.11 -12.30
CA ILE A 388 6.16 0.67 -11.49
C ILE A 388 7.50 0.11 -11.93
N LEU A 389 7.62 -1.20 -12.16
CA LEU A 389 8.85 -1.82 -12.66
C LEU A 389 9.28 -1.25 -14.01
N SER A 390 8.33 -1.03 -14.92
CA SER A 390 8.61 -0.38 -16.20
C SER A 390 9.07 1.06 -16.02
N GLY A 391 8.44 1.81 -15.11
CA GLY A 391 8.83 3.19 -14.78
C GLY A 391 10.23 3.27 -14.16
N ALA A 392 10.55 2.35 -13.24
CA ALA A 392 11.86 2.23 -12.61
C ALA A 392 12.96 1.96 -13.64
N ARG A 393 12.72 1.06 -14.61
CA ARG A 393 13.65 0.81 -15.72
C ARG A 393 13.87 2.04 -16.58
N GLY A 394 12.81 2.78 -16.89
CA GLY A 394 12.92 4.05 -17.63
C GLY A 394 13.73 5.09 -16.87
N ALA A 395 13.47 5.25 -15.58
CA ALA A 395 14.21 6.18 -14.72
C ALA A 395 15.69 5.80 -14.60
N LEU A 396 16.01 4.50 -14.51
CA LEU A 396 17.39 4.00 -14.48
C LEU A 396 18.14 4.35 -15.76
N SER A 397 17.51 4.17 -16.92
CA SER A 397 18.08 4.56 -18.22
C SER A 397 18.37 6.06 -18.28
N SER A 398 17.44 6.91 -17.86
CA SER A 398 17.67 8.36 -17.81
C SER A 398 18.77 8.76 -16.82
N THR A 399 18.91 8.02 -15.72
CA THR A 399 19.96 8.26 -14.72
C THR A 399 21.35 7.87 -15.27
N GLN A 400 21.43 6.80 -16.08
CA GLN A 400 22.64 6.44 -16.81
C GLN A 400 23.02 7.50 -17.84
N GLU A 401 22.06 8.02 -18.61
CA GLU A 401 22.31 9.12 -19.55
C GLU A 401 22.81 10.39 -18.82
N GLN A 402 22.20 10.75 -17.69
CA GLN A 402 22.65 11.88 -16.88
C GLN A 402 24.08 11.69 -16.37
N THR A 403 24.46 10.47 -16.00
CA THR A 403 25.84 10.15 -15.58
C THR A 403 26.82 10.43 -16.71
N ALA A 404 26.52 9.96 -17.93
CA ALA A 404 27.37 10.19 -19.10
C ALA A 404 27.50 11.69 -19.43
N VAL A 405 26.41 12.45 -19.32
CA VAL A 405 26.45 13.92 -19.51
C VAL A 405 27.33 14.59 -18.45
N MET A 406 27.27 14.16 -17.18
CA MET A 406 28.13 14.71 -16.13
C MET A 406 29.62 14.42 -16.40
N GLU A 407 29.96 13.24 -16.90
CA GLU A 407 31.33 12.89 -17.31
C GLU A 407 31.81 13.77 -18.47
N GLU A 408 30.95 14.02 -19.47
CA GLU A 408 31.27 14.89 -20.61
C GLU A 408 31.48 16.35 -20.18
N ILE A 409 30.63 16.87 -19.28
CA ILE A 409 30.79 18.21 -18.72
C ILE A 409 32.07 18.29 -17.90
N ALA A 410 32.41 17.25 -17.12
CA ALA A 410 33.65 17.19 -16.36
C ALA A 410 34.89 17.25 -17.27
N ALA A 411 34.89 16.46 -18.36
CA ALA A 411 35.95 16.48 -19.35
C ALA A 411 36.07 17.86 -20.03
N SER A 412 34.94 18.46 -20.40
CA SER A 412 34.90 19.79 -21.03
C SER A 412 35.41 20.89 -20.08
N SER A 413 35.05 20.81 -18.80
CA SER A 413 35.54 21.72 -17.75
C SER A 413 37.06 21.62 -17.59
N HIS A 414 37.63 20.40 -17.65
CA HIS A 414 39.07 20.19 -17.64
C HIS A 414 39.76 20.84 -18.84
N VAL A 415 39.23 20.65 -20.06
CA VAL A 415 39.76 21.29 -21.27
C VAL A 415 39.69 22.82 -21.18
N LEU A 416 38.59 23.38 -20.67
CA LEU A 416 38.44 24.83 -20.48
C LEU A 416 39.48 25.38 -19.49
N ARG A 417 39.75 24.65 -18.41
CA ARG A 417 40.81 25.00 -17.44
C ARG A 417 42.19 25.02 -18.08
N GLU A 418 42.49 24.03 -18.91
CA GLU A 418 43.76 23.93 -19.62
C GLU A 418 43.93 25.09 -20.62
N GLN A 419 42.90 25.39 -21.40
CA GLN A 419 42.89 26.52 -22.34
C GLN A 419 43.07 27.85 -21.62
N SER A 420 42.34 28.05 -20.51
CA SER A 420 42.48 29.22 -19.66
C SER A 420 43.92 29.35 -19.14
N THR A 421 44.50 28.25 -18.64
CA THR A 421 45.89 28.23 -18.13
C THR A 421 46.92 28.54 -19.21
N ASN A 422 46.72 28.03 -20.42
CA ASN A 422 47.56 28.34 -21.57
C ASN A 422 47.46 29.82 -21.97
N LEU A 423 46.26 30.40 -21.95
CA LEU A 423 46.05 31.82 -22.19
C LEU A 423 46.76 32.68 -21.13
N LYS A 424 46.68 32.30 -19.85
CA LYS A 424 47.43 32.94 -18.75
C LYS A 424 48.93 32.94 -19.02
N LYS A 425 49.47 31.83 -19.50
CA LYS A 425 50.90 31.69 -19.83
C LYS A 425 51.30 32.59 -21.00
N GLN A 426 50.44 32.70 -22.03
CA GLN A 426 50.68 33.58 -23.18
C GLN A 426 50.63 35.06 -22.80
N ILE A 427 49.68 35.48 -21.97
CA ILE A 427 49.65 36.88 -21.50
C ILE A 427 50.78 37.20 -20.51
N GLY A 428 51.29 36.19 -19.78
CA GLY A 428 52.42 36.36 -18.86
C GLY A 428 53.74 36.73 -19.55
N PHE A 429 53.83 36.59 -20.88
CA PHE A 429 54.91 37.18 -21.67
C PHE A 429 54.92 38.72 -21.61
N PHE A 430 53.73 39.33 -21.49
CA PHE A 430 53.58 40.77 -21.43
C PHE A 430 53.65 41.27 -19.99
N THR A 431 54.62 42.13 -19.70
CA THR A 431 54.70 42.91 -18.46
C THR A 431 53.99 44.24 -18.67
N VAL A 432 52.75 44.28 -18.18
CA VAL A 432 51.86 45.46 -18.18
C VAL A 432 51.95 46.22 -16.88
#